data_AF-A0A0M9A0F7-F1
#
_entry.id   AF-A0A0M9A0F7-F1
#
_cell.length_a   1.000
_cell.length_b   1.000
_cell.length_c   1.000
_cell.angle_alpha   90.00
_cell.angle_beta   90.00
_cell.angle_gamma   90.00
#
_symmetry.space_group_name_H-M   'P 1'
#
loop_
_entity.id
_entity.type
_entity.pdbx_description
1 polymer ?
#
loop_
_entity_poly.entity_id
_entity_poly.type
_entity_poly.pdbx_seq_one_letter_code
_entity_poly.pdbx_strand_id
1 'polypeptide(L)'
;MAIVEAVSEMSTTRLCAWFGAVLFVATTLVHSQVTWTPIYVGSYSQVDLWTQTTNGCACSFNSSSNECACCVPSGGCSCGAASPDRCAQCGLEQYCANMCNITLDSRQLFSKSDRGFGQIKSPSLEGPSRCTYRFVPDTGQRVELQIYRLISIGRHNGTA
;
A
#
# COMPACT_ATOMS: atom_id res chain seq x y z
N MET A 1 -15.99 78.70 -29.65
CA MET A 1 -15.36 77.99 -28.53
C MET A 1 -15.91 76.56 -28.57
N ALA A 2 -15.25 75.68 -29.34
CA ALA A 2 -15.64 74.28 -29.50
C ALA A 2 -14.56 73.43 -28.83
N ILE A 3 -14.96 72.62 -27.86
CA ILE A 3 -14.10 71.69 -27.14
C ILE A 3 -14.08 70.40 -27.96
N VAL A 4 -12.92 70.10 -28.54
CA VAL A 4 -12.65 68.86 -29.26
C VAL A 4 -12.32 67.76 -28.25
N GLU A 5 -12.85 66.58 -28.56
CA GLU A 5 -12.74 65.31 -27.86
C GLU A 5 -11.30 64.89 -27.53
N ALA A 6 -11.14 64.09 -26.47
CA ALA A 6 -10.02 63.18 -26.33
C ALA A 6 -10.54 61.83 -25.81
N VAL A 7 -10.94 60.97 -26.75
CA VAL A 7 -11.10 59.54 -26.52
C VAL A 7 -9.73 59.00 -26.10
N SER A 8 -9.66 58.43 -24.90
CA SER A 8 -8.46 57.82 -24.35
C SER A 8 -8.15 56.53 -25.12
N GLU A 9 -7.16 56.59 -26.02
CA GLU A 9 -6.56 55.42 -26.67
C GLU A 9 -5.86 54.55 -25.62
N MET A 10 -6.56 53.53 -25.16
CA MET A 10 -5.98 52.50 -24.31
C MET A 10 -5.08 51.62 -25.18
N SER A 11 -3.79 51.97 -25.19
CA SER A 11 -2.74 51.31 -25.97
C SER A 11 -2.82 49.78 -25.87
N THR A 12 -2.93 49.14 -27.03
CA THR A 12 -2.98 47.69 -27.28
C THR A 12 -1.90 46.91 -26.53
N THR A 13 -0.78 47.57 -26.20
CA THR A 13 0.32 47.00 -25.42
C THR A 13 -0.04 46.69 -23.96
N ARG A 14 -0.91 47.49 -23.32
CA ARG A 14 -1.32 47.27 -21.92
C ARG A 14 -2.28 46.10 -21.74
N LEU A 15 -3.16 45.89 -22.73
CA LEU A 15 -4.08 44.74 -22.76
C LEU A 15 -3.34 43.42 -22.96
N CYS A 16 -2.34 43.37 -23.87
CA CYS A 16 -1.52 42.18 -24.06
C CYS A 16 -0.67 41.83 -22.82
N ALA A 17 -0.15 42.84 -22.11
CA ALA A 17 0.61 42.63 -20.88
C ALA A 17 -0.27 42.07 -19.74
N TRP A 18 -1.51 42.53 -19.62
CA TRP A 18 -2.47 42.00 -18.65
C TRP A 18 -2.92 40.57 -18.95
N PHE A 19 -3.20 40.25 -20.22
CA PHE A 19 -3.53 38.87 -20.61
C PHE A 19 -2.35 37.90 -20.39
N GLY A 20 -1.12 38.34 -20.64
CA GLY A 20 0.09 37.56 -20.33
C GLY A 20 0.24 37.31 -18.82
N ALA A 21 0.02 38.32 -17.98
CA ALA A 21 0.11 38.17 -16.53
C ALA A 21 -0.98 37.25 -15.95
N VAL A 22 -2.21 37.30 -16.48
CA VAL A 22 -3.32 36.43 -16.04
C VAL A 22 -3.09 34.96 -16.45
N LEU A 23 -2.53 34.71 -17.65
CA LEU A 23 -2.17 33.36 -18.08
C LEU A 23 -1.02 32.75 -17.24
N PHE A 24 -0.07 33.56 -16.77
CA PHE A 24 1.04 33.08 -15.94
C PHE A 24 0.65 32.79 -14.48
N VAL A 25 -0.43 33.36 -13.96
CA VAL A 25 -0.90 33.10 -12.58
C VAL A 25 -1.82 31.86 -12.52
N ALA A 26 -2.47 31.50 -13.62
CA ALA A 26 -3.39 30.36 -13.69
C ALA A 26 -2.71 29.00 -13.90
N THR A 27 -1.40 28.96 -14.16
CA THR A 27 -0.64 27.69 -14.16
C THR A 27 -0.42 27.25 -12.72
N THR A 28 -1.49 26.73 -12.10
CA THR A 28 -1.35 25.89 -10.91
C THR A 28 -0.36 24.79 -11.27
N LEU A 29 0.80 24.80 -10.61
CA LEU A 29 1.80 23.74 -10.64
C LEU A 29 1.10 22.45 -10.21
N VAL A 30 0.60 21.69 -11.19
CA VAL A 30 0.16 20.31 -11.00
C VAL A 30 1.44 19.55 -10.69
N HIS A 31 1.75 19.42 -9.40
CA HIS A 31 2.84 18.58 -8.96
C HIS A 31 2.47 17.16 -9.36
N SER A 32 3.24 16.61 -10.30
CA SER A 32 3.36 15.17 -10.54
C SER A 32 3.79 14.53 -9.22
N GLN A 33 2.83 14.22 -8.35
CA GLN A 33 3.07 13.29 -7.26
C GLN A 33 3.47 11.98 -7.93
N VAL A 34 4.65 11.45 -7.60
CA VAL A 34 5.07 10.12 -8.05
C VAL A 34 3.93 9.16 -7.72
N THR A 35 3.29 8.62 -8.76
CA THR A 35 2.02 7.88 -8.67
C THR A 35 2.16 6.50 -8.03
N TRP A 36 3.32 6.16 -7.47
CA TRP A 36 3.58 4.88 -6.83
C TRP A 36 4.30 5.08 -5.50
N THR A 37 3.80 4.40 -4.47
CA THR A 37 4.54 4.25 -3.21
C THR A 37 5.68 3.24 -3.42
N PRO A 38 6.83 3.34 -2.73
CA PRO A 38 7.85 2.30 -2.81
C PRO A 38 7.32 0.99 -2.20
N ILE A 39 7.67 -0.17 -2.78
CA ILE A 39 7.44 -1.46 -2.13
C ILE A 39 8.29 -1.47 -0.84
N TYR A 40 7.63 -1.41 0.31
CA TYR A 40 8.29 -1.40 1.62
C TYR A 40 8.91 -2.77 1.94
N VAL A 41 10.02 -3.14 1.32
CA VAL A 41 10.87 -4.24 1.84
C VAL A 41 11.89 -3.56 2.74
N GLY A 42 11.89 -3.86 4.04
CA GLY A 42 12.75 -3.16 5.00
C GLY A 42 14.23 -3.22 4.61
N SER A 43 15.04 -2.27 5.11
CA SER A 43 16.47 -2.17 4.80
C SER A 43 17.32 -3.36 5.33
N TYR A 44 16.70 -4.31 6.02
CA TYR A 44 17.34 -5.49 6.59
C TYR A 44 17.07 -6.72 5.72
N SER A 45 17.93 -7.74 5.78
CA SER A 45 17.73 -9.02 5.09
C SER A 45 16.54 -9.79 5.70
N GLN A 46 15.32 -9.36 5.38
CA GLN A 46 14.07 -9.98 5.80
C GLN A 46 13.60 -10.99 4.74
N VAL A 47 12.98 -12.08 5.19
CA VAL A 47 12.44 -13.15 4.31
C VAL A 47 11.25 -12.62 3.49
N ASP A 48 10.41 -11.80 4.11
CA ASP A 48 9.30 -11.11 3.46
C ASP A 48 8.91 -9.84 4.25
N LEU A 49 7.74 -9.23 3.97
CA LEU A 49 7.31 -7.97 4.61
C LEU A 49 7.23 -8.07 6.14
N TRP A 50 6.78 -9.21 6.66
CA TRP A 50 6.48 -9.42 8.08
C TRP A 50 7.41 -10.42 8.77
N THR A 51 8.21 -11.15 7.99
CA THR A 51 9.12 -12.20 8.49
C THR A 51 10.56 -11.72 8.41
N GLN A 52 11.19 -11.40 9.55
CA GLN A 52 12.58 -10.95 9.59
C GLN A 52 13.56 -12.12 9.51
N THR A 53 13.35 -13.15 10.34
CA THR A 53 14.17 -14.37 10.41
C THR A 53 13.24 -15.58 10.36
N THR A 54 13.76 -16.76 10.04
CA THR A 54 12.95 -18.00 10.05
C THR A 54 12.80 -18.61 11.44
N ASN A 55 13.66 -18.24 12.39
CA ASN A 55 13.64 -18.63 13.80
C ASN A 55 14.40 -17.61 14.66
N GLY A 56 14.44 -17.80 15.98
CA GLY A 56 15.18 -16.97 16.93
C GLY A 56 14.34 -15.91 17.65
N CYS A 57 13.03 -15.83 17.36
CA CYS A 57 12.10 -14.90 17.98
C CYS A 57 11.25 -15.56 19.07
N ALA A 58 10.94 -14.79 20.10
CA ALA A 58 10.00 -15.20 21.14
C ALA A 58 8.62 -15.48 20.54
N CYS A 59 8.02 -16.61 20.90
CA CYS A 59 6.69 -16.98 20.45
C CYS A 59 5.59 -16.31 21.30
N SER A 60 4.57 -15.76 20.66
CA SER A 60 3.41 -15.15 21.35
C SER A 60 2.59 -16.16 22.17
N PHE A 61 2.60 -17.42 21.76
CA PHE A 61 1.89 -18.54 22.41
C PHE A 61 2.75 -19.29 23.42
N ASN A 62 4.07 -19.09 23.42
CA ASN A 62 5.00 -19.72 24.36
C ASN A 62 6.22 -18.82 24.56
N SER A 63 6.20 -18.04 25.63
CA SER A 63 7.25 -17.07 25.96
C SER A 63 8.62 -17.72 26.24
N SER A 64 8.67 -19.03 26.50
CA SER A 64 9.92 -19.76 26.73
C SER A 64 10.54 -20.31 25.43
N SER A 65 9.81 -20.27 24.31
CA SER A 65 10.32 -20.70 23.01
C SER A 65 10.82 -19.51 22.19
N ASN A 66 12.00 -19.68 21.59
CA ASN A 66 12.58 -18.76 20.62
C ASN A 66 12.57 -19.34 19.20
N GLU A 67 11.67 -20.29 18.92
CA GLU A 67 11.58 -20.95 17.62
C GLU A 67 10.71 -20.20 16.61
N CYS A 68 10.17 -19.04 16.99
CA CYS A 68 9.32 -18.25 16.11
C CYS A 68 10.13 -17.33 15.17
N ALA A 69 9.47 -16.88 14.10
CA ALA A 69 10.06 -16.05 13.05
C ALA A 69 9.80 -14.53 13.20
N CYS A 70 8.90 -14.14 14.09
CA CYS A 70 8.29 -12.80 14.07
C CYS A 70 8.94 -11.84 15.06
N CYS A 71 10.05 -11.22 14.65
CA CYS A 71 10.73 -10.15 15.37
C CYS A 71 10.63 -8.78 14.65
N VAL A 72 9.80 -8.66 13.61
CA VAL A 72 9.68 -7.37 12.91
C VAL A 72 9.22 -6.29 13.92
N PRO A 73 9.82 -5.08 13.89
CA PRO A 73 9.59 -4.10 14.95
C PRO A 73 8.12 -3.66 15.12
N SER A 74 7.29 -3.84 14.09
CA SER A 74 5.91 -3.36 14.07
C SER A 74 5.11 -3.96 12.92
N GLY A 75 3.81 -4.16 13.17
CA GLY A 75 2.82 -4.60 12.20
C GLY A 75 2.82 -6.08 11.85
N GLY A 76 3.85 -6.85 12.20
CA GLY A 76 3.89 -8.29 12.02
C GLY A 76 3.55 -9.06 13.31
N CYS A 77 2.76 -10.11 13.17
CA CYS A 77 2.33 -11.00 14.24
C CYS A 77 2.62 -12.46 13.89
N SER A 78 2.83 -13.29 14.91
CA SER A 78 3.03 -14.73 14.76
C SER A 78 1.75 -15.45 14.37
N CYS A 79 1.89 -16.42 13.47
CA CYS A 79 0.81 -17.26 12.97
C CYS A 79 0.35 -18.36 13.95
N GLY A 80 0.90 -18.38 15.17
CA GLY A 80 0.57 -19.35 16.20
C GLY A 80 1.37 -20.65 16.10
N ALA A 81 1.08 -21.59 17.00
CA ALA A 81 1.86 -22.82 17.18
C ALA A 81 1.85 -23.76 15.95
N ALA A 82 0.84 -23.66 15.08
CA ALA A 82 0.76 -24.45 13.85
C ALA A 82 1.70 -23.95 12.74
N SER A 83 2.23 -22.73 12.84
CA SER A 83 3.14 -22.14 11.86
C SER A 83 4.10 -21.17 12.54
N PRO A 84 4.98 -21.66 13.45
CA PRO A 84 5.86 -20.82 14.25
C PRO A 84 6.90 -20.07 13.40
N ASP A 85 7.29 -20.66 12.27
CA ASP A 85 8.26 -20.18 11.30
C ASP A 85 7.70 -19.09 10.35
N ARG A 86 6.47 -18.62 10.58
CA ARG A 86 5.77 -17.69 9.69
C ARG A 86 5.18 -16.50 10.43
N CYS A 87 5.10 -15.40 9.69
CA CYS A 87 4.50 -14.15 10.13
C CYS A 87 3.49 -13.63 9.10
N ALA A 88 2.49 -12.92 9.61
CA ALA A 88 1.57 -12.13 8.82
C ALA A 88 1.41 -10.74 9.41
N GLN A 89 0.71 -9.87 8.69
CA GLN A 89 0.25 -8.62 9.27
C GLN A 89 -0.66 -8.92 10.47
N CYS A 90 -0.48 -8.19 11.57
CA CYS A 90 -1.37 -8.31 12.73
C CYS A 90 -2.83 -8.05 12.32
N GLY A 91 -3.74 -8.90 12.78
CA GLY A 91 -5.14 -8.97 12.33
C GLY A 91 -5.40 -9.96 11.19
N LEU A 92 -4.36 -10.55 10.59
CA LEU A 92 -4.46 -11.57 9.52
C LEU A 92 -3.77 -12.89 9.88
N GLU A 93 -3.48 -13.13 11.16
CA GLU A 93 -2.74 -14.29 11.66
C GLU A 93 -3.40 -15.62 11.26
N GLN A 94 -4.73 -15.65 11.26
CA GLN A 94 -5.51 -16.82 10.84
C GLN A 94 -5.36 -17.17 9.34
N TYR A 95 -4.87 -16.24 8.52
CA TYR A 95 -4.72 -16.39 7.09
C TYR A 95 -3.27 -16.61 6.64
N CYS A 96 -2.34 -16.86 7.58
CA CYS A 96 -0.92 -16.99 7.29
C CYS A 96 -0.57 -18.05 6.24
N ALA A 97 -1.20 -19.23 6.32
CA ALA A 97 -0.93 -20.34 5.40
C ALA A 97 -1.80 -20.28 4.14
N ASN A 98 -3.06 -19.83 4.30
CA ASN A 98 -4.10 -19.90 3.28
C ASN A 98 -4.88 -18.57 3.20
N MET A 99 -4.25 -17.55 2.61
CA MET A 99 -4.89 -16.25 2.40
C MET A 99 -5.75 -16.30 1.14
N CYS A 100 -7.05 -16.50 1.27
CA CYS A 100 -7.98 -16.62 0.15
C CYS A 100 -9.42 -16.32 0.55
N ASN A 101 -10.20 -15.67 -0.32
CA ASN A 101 -11.61 -15.31 -0.07
C ASN A 101 -11.80 -14.45 1.18
N ILE A 102 -10.99 -13.39 1.30
CA ILE A 102 -10.97 -12.52 2.48
C ILE A 102 -11.35 -11.08 2.14
N THR A 103 -11.79 -10.36 3.17
CA THR A 103 -11.98 -8.90 3.12
C THR A 103 -10.86 -8.22 3.89
N LEU A 104 -10.20 -7.27 3.25
CA LEU A 104 -9.14 -6.44 3.80
C LEU A 104 -9.72 -5.05 4.08
N ASP A 105 -10.10 -4.83 5.33
CA ASP A 105 -10.62 -3.55 5.82
C ASP A 105 -9.47 -2.71 6.37
N SER A 106 -9.26 -1.52 5.78
CA SER A 106 -8.11 -0.69 6.12
C SER A 106 -8.14 -0.20 7.57
N ARG A 107 -9.32 0.10 8.14
CA ARG A 107 -9.44 0.54 9.53
C ARG A 107 -9.11 -0.58 10.49
N GLN A 108 -9.62 -1.78 10.23
CA GLN A 108 -9.33 -2.94 11.07
C GLN A 108 -7.83 -3.29 11.02
N LEU A 109 -7.25 -3.38 9.83
CA LEU A 109 -5.83 -3.68 9.67
C LEU A 109 -4.95 -2.63 10.33
N PHE A 110 -5.25 -1.35 10.13
CA PHE A 110 -4.51 -0.27 10.78
C PHE A 110 -4.63 -0.35 12.31
N SER A 111 -5.82 -0.59 12.86
CA SER A 111 -6.01 -0.71 14.31
C SER A 111 -5.25 -1.88 14.96
N LYS A 112 -4.94 -2.93 14.18
CA LYS A 112 -4.25 -4.13 14.66
C LYS A 112 -2.76 -4.12 14.40
N SER A 113 -2.33 -3.50 13.29
CA SER A 113 -0.94 -3.55 12.84
C SER A 113 -0.22 -2.21 12.91
N ASP A 114 -0.95 -1.09 13.07
CA ASP A 114 -0.43 0.27 12.91
C ASP A 114 0.20 0.50 11.51
N ARG A 115 -0.32 -0.22 10.50
CA ARG A 115 0.16 -0.19 9.11
C ARG A 115 -1.00 0.01 8.15
N GLY A 116 -0.87 1.03 7.29
CA GLY A 116 -1.81 1.32 6.19
C GLY A 116 -1.52 0.55 4.91
N PHE A 117 -0.50 -0.33 4.92
CA PHE A 117 -0.13 -1.20 3.82
C PHE A 117 -0.01 -2.64 4.31
N GLY A 118 -0.04 -3.57 3.37
CA GLY A 118 -0.11 -5.00 3.64
C GLY A 118 0.66 -5.83 2.62
N GLN A 119 0.73 -7.14 2.87
CA GLN A 119 1.17 -8.11 1.89
C GLN A 119 0.12 -9.19 1.74
N ILE A 120 -0.19 -9.53 0.50
CA ILE A 120 -1.01 -10.68 0.15
C ILE A 120 -0.10 -11.76 -0.40
N LYS A 121 -0.21 -12.98 0.11
CA LYS A 121 0.53 -14.15 -0.38
C LYS A 121 -0.47 -15.20 -0.84
N SER A 122 -0.25 -15.78 -2.00
CA SER A 122 -1.00 -16.96 -2.41
C SER A 122 -0.70 -18.13 -1.46
N PRO A 123 -1.63 -19.08 -1.27
CA PRO A 123 -1.35 -20.34 -0.59
C PRO A 123 -0.11 -21.04 -1.15
N SER A 124 0.72 -21.61 -0.29
CA SER A 124 2.07 -22.06 -0.68
C SER A 124 2.15 -23.45 -1.30
N LEU A 125 1.17 -24.33 -1.11
CA LEU A 125 1.22 -25.74 -1.55
C LEU A 125 -0.12 -26.22 -2.11
N GLU A 126 -1.20 -25.97 -1.38
CA GLU A 126 -2.57 -26.32 -1.75
C GLU A 126 -3.47 -25.12 -1.53
N GLY A 127 -4.35 -24.86 -2.48
CA GLY A 127 -5.27 -23.73 -2.43
C GLY A 127 -6.31 -23.84 -3.53
N PRO A 128 -7.43 -23.11 -3.41
CA PRO A 128 -8.47 -23.15 -4.42
C PRO A 128 -7.95 -22.57 -5.75
N SER A 129 -8.50 -23.07 -6.86
CA SER A 129 -8.22 -22.59 -8.22
C SER A 129 -8.47 -21.09 -8.42
N ARG A 130 -9.33 -20.50 -7.57
CA ARG A 130 -9.73 -19.11 -7.58
C ARG A 130 -9.74 -18.56 -6.15
N CYS A 131 -9.09 -17.42 -5.97
CA CYS A 131 -9.16 -16.63 -4.75
C CYS A 131 -9.70 -15.24 -5.05
N THR A 132 -10.61 -14.77 -4.19
CA THR A 132 -11.14 -13.41 -4.25
C THR A 132 -10.63 -12.60 -3.07
N TYR A 133 -10.27 -11.35 -3.30
CA TYR A 133 -9.88 -10.40 -2.26
C TYR A 133 -10.78 -9.17 -2.38
N ARG A 134 -11.44 -8.79 -1.30
CA ARG A 134 -12.25 -7.58 -1.23
C ARG A 134 -11.50 -6.52 -0.45
N PHE A 135 -11.22 -5.38 -1.06
CA PHE A 135 -10.56 -4.26 -0.41
C PHE A 135 -11.60 -3.23 0.03
N VAL A 136 -11.57 -2.85 1.31
CA VAL A 136 -12.44 -1.82 1.89
C VAL A 136 -11.55 -0.67 2.38
N PRO A 137 -11.34 0.37 1.55
CA PRO A 137 -10.58 1.55 1.95
C PRO A 137 -11.39 2.43 2.92
N ASP A 138 -10.70 3.29 3.65
CA ASP A 138 -11.36 4.31 4.48
C ASP A 138 -11.89 5.46 3.60
N THR A 139 -12.73 6.33 4.18
CA THR A 139 -13.24 7.54 3.54
C THR A 139 -12.09 8.39 3.01
N GLY A 140 -12.11 8.67 1.71
CA GLY A 140 -11.08 9.47 1.03
C GLY A 140 -9.80 8.70 0.65
N GLN A 141 -9.70 7.42 0.99
CA GLN A 141 -8.55 6.58 0.60
C GLN A 141 -8.78 5.91 -0.76
N ARG A 142 -7.67 5.46 -1.37
CA ARG A 142 -7.64 4.63 -2.57
C ARG A 142 -6.88 3.34 -2.28
N VAL A 143 -7.17 2.31 -3.07
CA VAL A 143 -6.44 1.03 -3.00
C VAL A 143 -5.33 1.06 -4.04
N GLU A 144 -4.09 0.83 -3.60
CA GLU A 144 -2.92 0.65 -4.46
C GLU A 144 -2.46 -0.81 -4.35
N LEU A 145 -2.26 -1.47 -5.50
CA LEU A 145 -1.79 -2.85 -5.56
C LEU A 145 -0.47 -2.90 -6.34
N GLN A 146 0.54 -3.50 -5.73
CA GLN A 146 1.86 -3.69 -6.32
C GLN A 146 2.23 -5.17 -6.29
N ILE A 147 2.63 -5.70 -7.43
CA ILE A 147 3.08 -7.09 -7.56
C ILE A 147 4.58 -7.12 -7.36
N TYR A 148 5.03 -7.59 -6.20
CA TYR A 148 6.46 -7.70 -5.88
C TYR A 148 7.11 -8.94 -6.50
N ARG A 149 6.43 -10.10 -6.43
CA ARG A 149 6.99 -11.39 -6.85
C ARG A 149 5.91 -12.29 -7.44
N LEU A 150 6.19 -12.83 -8.62
CA LEU A 150 5.44 -13.94 -9.22
C LEU A 150 6.38 -15.14 -9.30
N ILE A 151 5.99 -16.24 -8.68
CA ILE A 151 6.74 -17.50 -8.71
C ILE A 151 5.84 -18.63 -9.15
N SER A 152 6.39 -19.53 -9.96
CA SER A 152 5.74 -20.80 -10.28
C SER A 152 5.90 -21.74 -9.09
N ILE A 153 4.81 -21.98 -8.36
CA ILE A 153 4.79 -22.85 -7.17
C ILE A 153 4.35 -24.30 -7.46
N GLY A 154 4.13 -24.65 -8.74
CA GLY A 154 3.70 -25.98 -9.16
C GLY A 154 2.57 -25.94 -10.19
N ARG A 155 1.95 -27.10 -10.47
CA ARG A 155 0.79 -27.22 -11.37
C ARG A 155 -0.48 -27.45 -10.55
N HIS A 156 -1.52 -26.67 -10.82
CA HIS A 156 -2.86 -26.94 -10.31
C HIS A 156 -3.37 -28.25 -10.92
N ASN A 157 -3.59 -29.28 -10.10
CA ASN A 157 -3.93 -30.62 -10.58
C ASN A 157 -5.42 -30.79 -10.97
N GLY A 158 -6.16 -29.68 -11.10
CA GLY A 158 -7.44 -29.62 -11.81
C GLY A 158 -8.58 -30.33 -11.09
N THR A 159 -9.22 -29.66 -10.14
CA THR A 159 -10.69 -29.63 -10.01
C THR A 159 -11.06 -28.36 -9.26
N ALA A 160 -11.94 -27.54 -9.85
CA ALA A 160 -12.42 -26.27 -9.31
C ALA A 160 -13.86 -26.45 -8.83
#